data_AF-A0A3D4T5Q7-F1
#
_entry.id   AF-A0A3D4T5Q7-F1
#
_cell.length_a   1.000
_cell.length_b   1.000
_cell.length_c   1.000
_cell.angle_alpha   90.00
_cell.angle_beta   90.00
_cell.angle_gamma   90.00
#
_symmetry.space_group_name_H-M   'P 1'
#
loop_
_entity.id
_entity.type
_entity.pdbx_description
1 polymer ?
#
loop_
_entity_poly.entity_id
_entity_poly.type
_entity_poly.pdbx_seq_one_letter_code
_entity_poly.pdbx_strand_id
1 'polypeptide(L)'
;MDFTTKQVLSLQRVFLDGECDLTETGCGTVLKGERFSYQIAYKSSERFYADIEVESPVSEYTNIRSVGNVPSELPVYKSDCEFYERTEAGLFPDVLFPVENNSVLIKPNNYYSLWITVELPKNICEGNYPITVRILRDGAEMSSNTLNLNVINTVLPDQDLIYTEWFHCDGIADYYKVPVFSEKFWSLTESFIRTAVHTGINMLLTPIFTPPLDTEVGGERLTVQLVDVFLKDGKYSFGFDKFIRWVRLALDCGIKYIEISHLFSQWGAEYAPKIIADVDGDEKQIFGWHTKADSAEYITFLNAFIPELIKVIHSLGIKERTFFHISDEPNAEQAPSYQRAKEIVAPLLEGFTIIDALSDYVYYENGLIANPIPCTNDIESFIEKGFPHPWTYYCCGQGGKLSNRFFGMPLSTTRALGAQLFKFGIEGFLQWGYNFYNSQLSKRSIDPFSVTDADSAFPSGDAFSVYPGKDGAIESVRSVVFYEGLQDMCAMKLLSDLIGKENTVKLLEDNFGKITFYDYPRGTESIFKMRNLINNELYNLTKK
;
A
#
# COMPACT_ATOMS: atom_id res chain seq x y z
N MET A 1 14.07 -20.15 35.04
CA MET A 1 13.45 -19.98 33.71
C MET A 1 14.07 -18.74 33.10
N ASP A 2 14.66 -18.86 31.91
CA ASP A 2 15.23 -17.72 31.20
C ASP A 2 14.17 -17.23 30.21
N PHE A 3 13.37 -16.26 30.65
CA PHE A 3 12.38 -15.57 29.81
C PHE A 3 12.72 -14.09 29.89
N THR A 4 13.04 -13.49 28.74
CA THR A 4 13.43 -12.09 28.64
C THR A 4 12.52 -11.39 27.66
N THR A 5 12.19 -10.14 27.98
CA THR A 5 11.43 -9.24 27.12
C THR A 5 12.18 -7.93 26.94
N LYS A 6 11.96 -7.28 25.81
CA LYS A 6 12.44 -5.93 25.49
C LYS A 6 11.35 -5.18 24.76
N GLN A 7 11.01 -3.99 25.25
CA GLN A 7 10.01 -3.13 24.61
C GLN A 7 10.70 -2.21 23.60
N VAL A 8 10.40 -2.35 22.31
CA VAL A 8 11.11 -1.68 21.20
C VAL A 8 10.14 -0.91 20.30
N LEU A 9 10.65 0.04 19.50
CA LEU A 9 9.84 0.83 18.57
C LEU A 9 9.29 -0.02 17.42
N SER A 10 8.21 0.45 16.77
CA SER A 10 7.68 -0.16 15.53
C SER A 10 8.71 -0.20 14.39
N LEU A 11 9.70 0.69 14.42
CA LEU A 11 10.76 0.82 13.42
C LEU A 11 11.89 -0.21 13.52
N GLN A 12 11.88 -1.08 14.54
CA GLN A 12 12.91 -2.10 14.73
C GLN A 12 12.39 -3.47 14.24
N ARG A 13 13.17 -4.18 13.42
CA ARG A 13 12.86 -5.58 13.09
C ARG A 13 13.46 -6.53 14.13
N VAL A 14 12.64 -7.43 14.65
CA VAL A 14 13.06 -8.46 15.61
C VAL A 14 13.38 -9.75 14.85
N PHE A 15 14.60 -9.86 14.34
CA PHE A 15 15.08 -11.07 13.65
C PHE A 15 15.24 -12.25 14.63
N LEU A 16 14.99 -13.47 14.16
CA LEU A 16 15.01 -14.68 15.01
C LEU A 16 16.35 -14.92 15.71
N ASP A 17 17.45 -14.61 15.03
CA ASP A 17 18.83 -14.75 15.53
C ASP A 17 19.21 -13.66 16.56
N GLY A 18 18.44 -12.58 16.65
CA GLY A 18 18.72 -11.44 17.52
C GLY A 18 19.78 -10.48 16.97
N GLU A 19 20.21 -10.62 15.72
CA GLU A 19 21.11 -9.69 15.04
C GLU A 19 20.31 -8.46 14.56
N CYS A 20 19.81 -7.69 15.53
CA CYS A 20 18.97 -6.51 15.32
C CYS A 20 19.19 -5.46 16.41
N ASP A 21 18.75 -4.23 16.12
CA ASP A 21 18.63 -3.20 17.14
C ASP A 21 17.47 -3.54 18.07
N LEU A 22 17.77 -3.77 19.35
CA LEU A 22 16.81 -3.98 20.43
C LEU A 22 16.93 -2.91 21.51
N THR A 23 17.24 -1.67 21.11
CA THR A 23 17.19 -0.49 21.98
C THR A 23 15.77 -0.32 22.52
N GLU A 24 15.64 -0.22 23.84
CA GLU A 24 14.34 -0.17 24.48
C GLU A 24 13.72 1.23 24.45
N THR A 25 12.39 1.27 24.36
CA THR A 25 11.58 2.46 24.49
C THR A 25 10.59 2.31 25.65
N GLY A 26 10.42 3.36 26.44
CA GLY A 26 9.47 3.40 27.57
C GLY A 26 8.34 4.41 27.37
N CYS A 27 8.37 5.18 26.29
CA CYS A 27 7.39 6.22 26.03
C CYS A 27 7.17 6.47 24.54
N GLY A 28 5.99 7.04 24.24
CA GLY A 28 5.62 7.52 22.92
C GLY A 28 4.80 8.80 23.06
N THR A 29 4.73 9.59 21.98
CA THR A 29 3.88 10.79 21.93
C THR A 29 3.03 10.74 20.67
N VAL A 30 1.76 11.09 20.81
CA VAL A 30 0.74 11.00 19.75
C VAL A 30 -0.21 12.18 19.78
N LEU A 31 -0.84 12.43 18.65
CA LEU A 31 -1.98 13.31 18.48
C LEU A 31 -3.28 12.53 18.70
N LYS A 32 -4.39 13.21 18.92
CA LYS A 32 -5.72 12.59 19.00
C LYS A 32 -6.13 12.07 17.62
N GLY A 33 -6.72 10.87 17.56
CA GLY A 33 -7.07 10.25 16.28
C GLY A 33 -5.92 9.50 15.60
N GLU A 34 -4.71 9.52 16.17
CA GLU A 34 -3.52 8.86 15.61
C GLU A 34 -3.44 7.39 16.07
N ARG A 35 -2.97 6.53 15.16
CA ARG A 35 -2.56 5.16 15.45
C ARG A 35 -1.08 5.15 15.86
N PHE A 36 -0.79 4.50 16.98
CA PHE A 36 0.59 4.28 17.44
C PHE A 36 0.91 2.80 17.52
N SER A 37 2.12 2.42 17.09
CA SER A 37 2.58 1.04 17.23
C SER A 37 3.94 0.94 17.90
N TYR A 38 4.15 -0.18 18.60
CA TYR A 38 5.44 -0.59 19.17
C TYR A 38 5.46 -2.12 19.28
N GLN A 39 6.58 -2.68 19.74
CA GLN A 39 6.74 -4.12 19.86
C GLN A 39 7.27 -4.53 21.24
N ILE A 40 6.96 -5.76 21.63
CA ILE A 40 7.63 -6.45 22.72
C ILE A 40 8.35 -7.65 22.11
N ALA A 41 9.68 -7.53 21.98
CA ALA A 41 10.55 -8.64 21.63
C ALA A 41 10.71 -9.56 22.84
N TYR A 42 10.70 -10.87 22.64
CA TYR A 42 10.85 -11.85 23.70
C TYR A 42 11.69 -13.04 23.27
N LYS A 43 12.34 -13.67 24.24
CA LYS A 43 13.13 -14.90 24.06
C LYS A 43 12.96 -15.80 25.28
N SER A 44 12.85 -17.10 25.03
CA SER A 44 12.80 -18.12 26.10
C SER A 44 13.73 -19.28 25.83
N SER A 45 14.21 -19.95 26.88
CA SER A 45 14.83 -21.28 26.77
C SER A 45 13.83 -22.43 26.70
N GLU A 46 12.54 -22.18 26.98
CA GLU A 46 11.49 -23.19 27.08
C GLU A 46 10.38 -23.01 26.04
N ARG A 47 9.57 -24.06 25.86
CA ARG A 47 8.35 -24.04 25.05
C ARG A 47 7.13 -24.10 25.96
N PHE A 48 6.23 -23.12 25.85
CA PHE A 48 4.98 -23.08 26.62
C PHE A 48 3.97 -22.15 25.96
N TYR A 49 2.70 -22.28 26.32
CA TYR A 49 1.68 -21.28 25.98
C TYR A 49 1.67 -20.20 27.06
N ALA A 50 1.62 -18.95 26.63
CA ALA A 50 1.55 -17.80 27.51
C ALA A 50 0.27 -17.00 27.24
N ASP A 51 -0.43 -16.63 28.32
CA ASP A 51 -1.56 -15.73 28.25
C ASP A 51 -1.05 -14.28 28.23
N ILE A 52 -1.72 -13.44 27.44
CA ILE A 52 -1.39 -12.03 27.25
C ILE A 52 -2.51 -11.20 27.83
N GLU A 53 -2.17 -10.34 28.79
CA GLU A 53 -3.11 -9.41 29.42
C GLU A 53 -2.66 -7.97 29.17
N VAL A 54 -3.64 -7.10 28.88
CA VAL A 54 -3.42 -5.66 28.71
C VAL A 54 -4.10 -4.91 29.83
N GLU A 55 -3.32 -4.18 30.62
CA GLU A 55 -3.80 -3.25 31.62
C GLU A 55 -3.51 -1.82 31.14
N SER A 56 -4.56 -1.10 30.75
CA SER A 56 -4.46 0.27 30.29
C SER A 56 -5.80 1.00 30.34
N PRO A 57 -5.82 2.33 30.58
CA PRO A 57 -7.02 3.14 30.36
C PRO A 57 -7.44 3.21 28.88
N VAL A 58 -6.57 2.81 27.94
CA VAL A 58 -6.86 2.73 26.49
C VAL A 58 -6.86 1.28 25.99
N SER A 59 -7.17 0.32 26.87
CA SER A 59 -7.20 -1.12 26.54
C SER A 59 -8.19 -1.46 25.43
N GLU A 60 -9.34 -0.79 25.37
CA GLU A 60 -10.34 -0.98 24.29
C GLU A 60 -9.83 -0.56 22.89
N TYR A 61 -8.81 0.29 22.84
CA TYR A 61 -8.16 0.76 21.62
C TYR A 61 -6.86 0.01 21.31
N THR A 62 -6.48 -0.96 22.15
CA THR A 62 -5.21 -1.66 22.05
C THR A 62 -5.40 -3.06 21.46
N ASN A 63 -4.71 -3.33 20.35
CA ASN A 63 -4.70 -4.62 19.69
C ASN A 63 -3.30 -5.24 19.73
N ILE A 64 -3.22 -6.55 19.96
CA ILE A 64 -1.97 -7.32 19.99
C ILE A 64 -1.97 -8.38 18.91
N ARG A 65 -0.88 -8.43 18.15
CA ARG A 65 -0.65 -9.39 17.06
C ARG A 65 0.70 -10.06 17.25
N SER A 66 0.84 -11.30 16.79
CA SER A 66 2.14 -11.98 16.74
C SER A 66 2.84 -11.63 15.44
N VAL A 67 4.11 -11.24 15.50
CA VAL A 67 4.92 -11.03 14.29
C VAL A 67 5.41 -12.39 13.77
N GLY A 68 4.90 -12.78 12.62
CA GLY A 68 5.29 -13.96 11.88
C GLY A 68 6.54 -13.73 11.05
N ASN A 69 7.25 -14.82 10.78
CA ASN A 69 8.46 -14.80 9.98
C ASN A 69 8.22 -15.54 8.67
N VAL A 70 8.58 -14.92 7.55
CA VAL A 70 8.38 -15.43 6.18
C VAL A 70 9.72 -15.53 5.46
N PRO A 71 9.89 -16.51 4.54
CA PRO A 71 11.12 -16.64 3.76
C PRO A 71 11.32 -15.45 2.83
N SER A 72 12.56 -15.21 2.42
CA SER A 72 12.96 -14.26 1.39
C SER A 72 14.23 -14.80 0.73
N GLU A 73 14.16 -15.14 -0.55
CA GLU A 73 15.32 -15.57 -1.34
C GLU A 73 16.03 -14.34 -1.94
N LEU A 74 15.27 -13.29 -2.24
CA LEU A 74 15.77 -12.01 -2.71
C LEU A 74 15.35 -10.85 -1.78
N PRO A 75 16.12 -10.54 -0.71
CA PRO A 75 15.83 -9.38 0.15
C PRO A 75 16.18 -8.03 -0.48
N VAL A 76 17.15 -8.02 -1.39
CA VAL A 76 17.77 -6.82 -1.97
C VAL A 76 18.42 -7.13 -3.32
N TYR A 77 18.39 -6.18 -4.25
CA TYR A 77 19.25 -6.24 -5.43
C TYR A 77 20.70 -5.92 -5.07
N LYS A 78 21.65 -6.69 -5.62
CA LYS A 78 23.07 -6.56 -5.28
C LYS A 78 23.65 -5.16 -5.50
N SER A 79 23.11 -4.38 -6.44
CA SER A 79 23.52 -3.00 -6.70
C SER A 79 23.19 -2.02 -5.56
N ASP A 80 22.25 -2.39 -4.68
CA ASP A 80 21.53 -1.46 -3.81
C ASP A 80 21.83 -1.68 -2.33
N CYS A 81 22.72 -2.62 -1.99
CA CYS A 81 22.86 -3.17 -0.65
C CYS A 81 23.40 -2.20 0.42
N GLU A 82 23.95 -1.04 0.06
CA GLU A 82 24.68 -0.13 0.98
C GLU A 82 23.84 0.32 2.19
N PHE A 83 22.54 0.55 2.00
CA PHE A 83 21.64 1.13 3.03
C PHE A 83 20.66 0.12 3.64
N TYR A 84 20.91 -1.17 3.46
CA TYR A 84 20.01 -2.24 3.87
C TYR A 84 20.36 -2.75 5.27
N GLU A 85 19.35 -3.14 6.04
CA GLU A 85 19.56 -3.74 7.37
C GLU A 85 19.94 -5.22 7.27
N ARG A 86 19.44 -5.93 6.24
CA ARG A 86 19.77 -7.34 5.99
C ARG A 86 19.72 -7.65 4.50
N THR A 87 20.82 -8.20 4.00
CA THR A 87 21.04 -8.49 2.58
C THR A 87 20.94 -9.99 2.25
N GLU A 88 21.14 -10.85 3.25
CA GLU A 88 21.17 -12.30 3.07
C GLU A 88 19.77 -12.91 3.04
N ALA A 89 19.61 -13.94 2.19
CA ALA A 89 18.40 -14.74 2.16
C ALA A 89 18.12 -15.39 3.52
N GLY A 90 16.84 -15.52 3.88
CA GLY A 90 16.46 -16.06 5.19
C GLY A 90 15.03 -15.77 5.59
N LEU A 91 14.75 -15.88 6.89
CA LEU A 91 13.45 -15.57 7.46
C LEU A 91 13.40 -14.12 7.95
N PHE A 92 12.36 -13.39 7.56
CA PHE A 92 12.15 -11.99 7.88
C PHE A 92 10.85 -11.80 8.69
N PRO A 93 10.86 -11.01 9.78
CA PRO A 93 9.67 -10.66 10.52
C PRO A 93 8.84 -9.65 9.72
N ASP A 94 7.64 -10.04 9.30
CA ASP A 94 6.79 -9.16 8.47
C ASP A 94 5.29 -9.34 8.69
N VAL A 95 4.74 -10.56 8.58
CA VAL A 95 3.29 -10.75 8.69
C VAL A 95 2.77 -10.56 10.12
N LEU A 96 1.63 -9.89 10.30
CA LEU A 96 1.01 -9.66 11.61
C LEU A 96 -0.16 -10.61 11.82
N PHE A 97 0.08 -11.73 12.51
CA PHE A 97 -0.97 -12.69 12.82
C PHE A 97 -1.84 -12.23 14.00
N PRO A 98 -3.18 -12.37 13.93
CA PRO A 98 -4.03 -12.15 15.08
C PRO A 98 -3.66 -13.11 16.22
N VAL A 99 -3.71 -12.64 17.47
CA VAL A 99 -3.57 -13.51 18.64
C VAL A 99 -4.95 -14.05 19.01
N GLU A 100 -5.15 -15.35 18.78
CA GLU A 100 -6.41 -16.03 19.15
C GLU A 100 -6.44 -16.33 20.66
N ASN A 101 -7.59 -16.10 21.29
CA ASN A 101 -7.84 -16.39 22.71
C ASN A 101 -6.84 -15.72 23.68
N ASN A 102 -6.22 -14.59 23.28
CA ASN A 102 -5.19 -13.91 24.06
C ASN A 102 -4.01 -14.80 24.48
N SER A 103 -3.73 -15.88 23.74
CA SER A 103 -2.67 -16.84 24.08
C SER A 103 -1.70 -17.01 22.92
N VAL A 104 -0.40 -17.02 23.23
CA VAL A 104 0.67 -17.18 22.25
C VAL A 104 1.58 -18.35 22.61
N LEU A 105 2.04 -19.09 21.60
CA LEU A 105 3.04 -20.12 21.79
C LEU A 105 4.43 -19.49 21.89
N ILE A 106 5.01 -19.52 23.09
CA ILE A 106 6.41 -19.17 23.30
C ILE A 106 7.27 -20.33 22.83
N LYS A 107 8.20 -20.03 21.92
CA LYS A 107 9.11 -20.99 21.29
C LYS A 107 10.53 -20.82 21.85
N PRO A 108 11.31 -21.90 21.97
CA PRO A 108 12.63 -21.83 22.59
C PRO A 108 13.68 -21.22 21.64
N ASN A 109 14.71 -20.62 22.24
CA ASN A 109 16.03 -20.25 21.72
C ASN A 109 16.12 -19.09 20.70
N ASN A 110 15.03 -18.69 20.05
CA ASN A 110 15.01 -17.56 19.12
C ASN A 110 14.29 -16.34 19.72
N TYR A 111 14.54 -15.17 19.15
CA TYR A 111 13.71 -14.00 19.38
C TYR A 111 12.41 -14.09 18.57
N TYR A 112 11.34 -13.58 19.16
CA TYR A 112 10.04 -13.36 18.53
C TYR A 112 9.48 -12.04 19.03
N SER A 113 8.43 -11.50 18.40
CA SER A 113 7.80 -10.28 18.90
C SER A 113 6.29 -10.31 18.85
N LEU A 114 5.71 -9.58 19.80
CA LEU A 114 4.33 -9.12 19.76
C LEU A 114 4.33 -7.71 19.21
N TRP A 115 3.43 -7.43 18.27
CA TRP A 115 3.14 -6.12 17.73
C TRP A 115 1.94 -5.53 18.45
N ILE A 116 2.09 -4.35 19.04
CA ILE A 116 1.05 -3.65 19.77
C ILE A 116 0.67 -2.43 18.96
N THR A 117 -0.64 -2.28 18.71
CA THR A 117 -1.20 -1.12 18.03
C THR A 117 -2.28 -0.49 18.91
N VAL A 118 -2.23 0.83 19.02
CA VAL A 118 -3.17 1.64 19.80
C VAL A 118 -3.85 2.61 18.86
N GLU A 119 -5.16 2.47 18.68
CA GLU A 119 -5.96 3.25 17.74
C GLU A 119 -6.84 4.26 18.46
N LEU A 120 -6.29 5.45 18.73
CA LEU A 120 -6.96 6.43 19.57
C LEU A 120 -8.08 7.15 18.81
N PRO A 121 -9.25 7.38 19.42
CA PRO A 121 -10.30 8.17 18.78
C PRO A 121 -9.96 9.66 18.81
N LYS A 122 -10.52 10.44 17.86
CA LYS A 122 -10.29 11.90 17.78
C LYS A 122 -10.74 12.69 19.03
N ASN A 123 -11.66 12.14 19.82
CA ASN A 123 -12.21 12.77 21.02
C ASN A 123 -11.51 12.36 22.33
N ILE A 124 -10.44 11.56 22.28
CA ILE A 124 -9.68 11.16 23.47
C ILE A 124 -9.20 12.40 24.26
N CYS A 125 -9.16 12.31 25.59
CA CYS A 125 -8.59 13.37 26.42
C CYS A 125 -7.06 13.42 26.26
N GLU A 126 -6.47 14.61 26.31
CA GLU A 126 -5.01 14.72 26.45
C GLU A 126 -4.54 14.09 27.77
N GLY A 127 -3.28 13.65 27.82
CA GLY A 127 -2.69 13.09 29.03
C GLY A 127 -1.80 11.89 28.78
N ASN A 128 -1.23 11.36 29.87
CA ASN A 128 -0.39 10.18 29.82
C ASN A 128 -1.20 8.90 30.09
N TYR A 129 -1.09 7.94 29.19
CA TYR A 129 -1.79 6.65 29.25
C TYR A 129 -0.76 5.52 29.36
N PRO A 130 -0.58 4.92 30.55
CA PRO A 130 0.27 3.74 30.69
C PRO A 130 -0.43 2.55 30.02
N ILE A 131 0.34 1.80 29.22
CA ILE A 131 -0.08 0.56 28.59
C ILE A 131 0.85 -0.52 29.10
N THR A 132 0.34 -1.37 29.98
CA THR A 132 1.09 -2.49 30.55
C THR A 132 0.64 -3.78 29.90
N VAL A 133 1.57 -4.45 29.20
CA VAL A 133 1.35 -5.79 28.64
C VAL A 133 2.04 -6.81 29.53
N ARG A 134 1.22 -7.68 30.14
CA ARG A 134 1.67 -8.78 30.98
C ARG A 134 1.69 -10.08 30.18
N ILE A 135 2.74 -10.86 30.35
CA ILE A 135 2.87 -12.21 29.78
C ILE A 135 2.85 -13.18 30.95
N LEU A 136 1.90 -14.11 30.94
CA LEU A 136 1.61 -15.01 32.06
C LEU A 136 1.82 -16.46 31.63
N ARG A 137 2.24 -17.30 32.57
CA ARG A 137 2.29 -18.76 32.42
C ARG A 137 1.57 -19.39 33.60
N ASP A 138 0.55 -20.19 33.33
CA ASP A 138 -0.24 -20.87 34.37
C ASP A 138 -0.75 -19.88 35.46
N GLY A 139 -1.12 -18.66 35.06
CA GLY A 139 -1.56 -17.56 35.93
C GLY A 139 -0.44 -16.80 36.67
N ALA A 140 0.82 -17.21 36.54
CA ALA A 140 1.96 -16.50 37.11
C ALA A 140 2.58 -15.51 36.11
N GLU A 141 2.84 -14.28 36.55
CA GLU A 141 3.46 -13.25 35.70
C GLU A 141 4.91 -13.59 35.40
N MET A 142 5.23 -13.73 34.10
CA MET A 142 6.57 -13.97 33.59
C MET A 142 7.30 -12.67 33.26
N SER A 143 6.56 -11.68 32.75
CA SER A 143 7.07 -10.34 32.46
C SER A 143 5.94 -9.32 32.47
N SER A 144 6.28 -8.07 32.75
CA SER A 144 5.40 -6.92 32.64
C SER A 144 6.16 -5.78 31.94
N ASN A 145 5.64 -5.33 30.80
CA ASN A 145 6.27 -4.30 29.97
C ASN A 145 5.31 -3.10 29.88
N THR A 146 5.78 -1.91 30.25
CA THR A 146 4.93 -0.71 30.29
C THR A 146 5.45 0.36 29.34
N LEU A 147 4.58 0.83 28.44
CA LEU A 147 4.80 2.00 27.61
C LEU A 147 3.93 3.16 28.08
N ASN A 148 4.53 4.34 28.27
CA ASN A 148 3.81 5.57 28.59
C ASN A 148 3.46 6.32 27.30
N LEU A 149 2.17 6.32 26.91
CA LEU A 149 1.71 7.02 25.72
C LEU A 149 1.16 8.40 26.08
N ASN A 150 1.88 9.46 25.70
CA ASN A 150 1.47 10.84 25.92
C ASN A 150 0.62 11.36 24.75
N VAL A 151 -0.65 11.64 25.01
CA VAL A 151 -1.59 12.22 24.04
C VAL A 151 -1.58 13.74 24.16
N ILE A 152 -1.17 14.40 23.08
CA ILE A 152 -1.18 15.86 22.94
C ILE A 152 -2.61 16.35 22.63
N ASN A 153 -2.97 17.54 23.11
CA ASN A 153 -4.27 18.17 22.84
C ASN A 153 -4.44 18.72 21.42
N THR A 154 -4.10 17.91 20.42
CA THR A 154 -4.14 18.29 19.01
C THR A 154 -4.66 17.11 18.23
N VAL A 155 -5.62 17.34 17.34
CA VAL A 155 -6.23 16.29 16.51
C VAL A 155 -5.42 16.13 15.23
N LEU A 156 -5.02 14.90 14.92
CA LEU A 156 -4.40 14.59 13.63
C LEU A 156 -5.44 14.80 12.51
N PRO A 157 -5.17 15.61 11.48
CA PRO A 157 -6.07 15.78 10.36
C PRO A 157 -6.15 14.49 9.54
N ASP A 158 -7.25 14.33 8.81
CA ASP A 158 -7.34 13.24 7.83
C ASP A 158 -6.33 13.46 6.71
N GLN A 159 -5.79 12.36 6.18
CA GLN A 159 -4.93 12.44 4.99
C GLN A 159 -5.71 12.96 3.77
N ASP A 160 -5.00 13.76 3.00
CA ASP A 160 -5.40 14.39 1.74
C ASP A 160 -4.58 13.89 0.54
N LEU A 161 -3.51 13.11 0.76
CA LEU A 161 -2.79 12.40 -0.30
C LEU A 161 -3.73 11.39 -0.97
N ILE A 162 -3.79 11.40 -2.29
CA ILE A 162 -4.47 10.35 -3.05
C ILE A 162 -3.52 9.15 -3.12
N TYR A 163 -3.84 8.08 -2.40
CA TYR A 163 -2.96 6.91 -2.30
C TYR A 163 -3.65 5.70 -2.89
N THR A 164 -3.03 5.15 -3.95
CA THR A 164 -3.39 3.87 -4.53
C THR A 164 -2.28 2.84 -4.32
N GLU A 165 -2.71 1.62 -4.04
CA GLU A 165 -1.92 0.43 -4.18
C GLU A 165 -2.74 -0.60 -4.95
N TRP A 166 -2.24 -1.06 -6.09
CA TRP A 166 -3.10 -1.77 -7.04
C TRP A 166 -3.62 -3.10 -6.48
N PHE A 167 -4.96 -3.21 -6.52
CA PHE A 167 -5.74 -4.30 -5.96
C PHE A 167 -5.95 -5.41 -7.01
N HIS A 168 -5.46 -6.61 -6.70
CA HIS A 168 -5.47 -7.78 -7.60
C HIS A 168 -6.53 -8.79 -7.15
N CYS A 169 -7.70 -8.77 -7.81
CA CYS A 169 -8.83 -9.65 -7.47
C CYS A 169 -8.57 -11.13 -7.76
N ASP A 170 -7.82 -11.41 -8.83
CA ASP A 170 -7.38 -12.75 -9.21
C ASP A 170 -6.52 -13.38 -8.11
N GLY A 171 -5.60 -12.61 -7.50
CA GLY A 171 -4.78 -13.08 -6.38
C GLY A 171 -5.63 -13.59 -5.21
N ILE A 172 -6.75 -12.93 -4.90
CA ILE A 172 -7.71 -13.39 -3.89
C ILE A 172 -8.37 -14.69 -4.33
N ALA A 173 -8.99 -14.70 -5.52
CA ALA A 173 -9.74 -15.86 -5.98
C ALA A 173 -8.86 -17.11 -6.11
N ASP A 174 -7.65 -16.96 -6.66
CA ASP A 174 -6.69 -18.04 -6.82
C ASP A 174 -6.14 -18.54 -5.49
N TYR A 175 -5.84 -17.66 -4.52
CA TYR A 175 -5.32 -18.11 -3.23
C TYR A 175 -6.38 -18.91 -2.45
N TYR A 176 -7.59 -18.37 -2.31
CA TYR A 176 -8.66 -18.99 -1.53
C TYR A 176 -9.42 -20.09 -2.31
N LYS A 177 -9.10 -20.29 -3.59
CA LYS A 177 -9.76 -21.27 -4.47
C LYS A 177 -11.28 -21.08 -4.52
N VAL A 178 -11.71 -19.83 -4.66
CA VAL A 178 -13.13 -19.46 -4.70
C VAL A 178 -13.54 -19.02 -6.11
N PRO A 179 -14.75 -19.36 -6.57
CA PRO A 179 -15.25 -18.82 -7.84
C PRO A 179 -15.33 -17.30 -7.80
N VAL A 180 -14.86 -16.64 -8.85
CA VAL A 180 -14.94 -15.19 -9.03
C VAL A 180 -16.40 -14.76 -8.92
N PHE A 181 -16.66 -13.69 -8.16
CA PHE A 181 -17.99 -13.14 -7.86
C PHE A 181 -18.96 -14.03 -7.07
N SER A 182 -18.52 -15.16 -6.51
CA SER A 182 -19.27 -15.84 -5.45
C SER A 182 -19.44 -14.95 -4.22
N GLU A 183 -20.41 -15.22 -3.35
CA GLU A 183 -20.57 -14.45 -2.11
C GLU A 183 -19.34 -14.53 -1.19
N LYS A 184 -18.61 -15.66 -1.21
CA LYS A 184 -17.33 -15.77 -0.49
C LYS A 184 -16.26 -14.87 -1.11
N PHE A 185 -16.19 -14.76 -2.45
CA PHE A 185 -15.31 -13.81 -3.12
C PHE A 185 -15.63 -12.37 -2.68
N TRP A 186 -16.90 -11.97 -2.67
CA TRP A 186 -17.29 -10.61 -2.25
C TRP A 186 -16.95 -10.32 -0.78
N SER A 187 -17.16 -11.29 0.12
CA SER A 187 -16.77 -11.16 1.53
C SER A 187 -15.25 -11.04 1.72
N LEU A 188 -14.44 -11.79 0.96
CA LEU A 188 -12.99 -11.67 0.99
C LEU A 188 -12.54 -10.32 0.41
N THR A 189 -13.08 -9.92 -0.74
CA THR A 189 -12.83 -8.61 -1.35
C THR A 189 -13.14 -7.48 -0.38
N GLU A 190 -14.27 -7.52 0.32
CA GLU A 190 -14.61 -6.55 1.37
C GLU A 190 -13.53 -6.48 2.45
N SER A 191 -13.10 -7.64 2.97
CA SER A 191 -12.05 -7.68 4.00
C SER A 191 -10.74 -7.07 3.50
N PHE A 192 -10.33 -7.37 2.27
CA PHE A 192 -9.13 -6.78 1.66
C PHE A 192 -9.29 -5.26 1.48
N ILE A 193 -10.43 -4.76 1.00
CA ILE A 193 -10.67 -3.31 0.88
C ILE A 193 -10.63 -2.63 2.26
N ARG A 194 -11.23 -3.24 3.29
CA ARG A 194 -11.18 -2.70 4.67
C ARG A 194 -9.75 -2.60 5.18
N THR A 195 -8.93 -3.63 4.96
CA THR A 195 -7.51 -3.60 5.31
C THR A 195 -6.77 -2.53 4.51
N ALA A 196 -7.08 -2.36 3.22
CA ALA A 196 -6.49 -1.31 2.38
C ALA A 196 -6.76 0.10 2.96
N VAL A 197 -8.03 0.39 3.30
CA VAL A 197 -8.42 1.65 3.95
C VAL A 197 -7.73 1.82 5.30
N HIS A 198 -7.64 0.74 6.08
CA HIS A 198 -6.94 0.75 7.37
C HIS A 198 -5.44 1.05 7.23
N THR A 199 -4.80 0.65 6.14
CA THR A 199 -3.39 0.97 5.84
C THR A 199 -3.21 2.27 5.05
N GLY A 200 -4.29 3.04 4.88
CA GLY A 200 -4.28 4.38 4.31
C GLY A 200 -4.62 4.47 2.82
N ILE A 201 -4.82 3.37 2.12
CA ILE A 201 -5.21 3.38 0.69
C ILE A 201 -6.61 3.99 0.58
N ASN A 202 -6.77 4.98 -0.29
CA ASN A 202 -8.04 5.68 -0.48
C ASN A 202 -8.49 5.76 -1.95
N MET A 203 -7.72 5.16 -2.86
CA MET A 203 -8.02 5.00 -4.27
C MET A 203 -7.93 3.52 -4.63
N LEU A 204 -8.91 3.00 -5.38
CA LEU A 204 -9.04 1.57 -5.64
C LEU A 204 -9.05 1.23 -7.13
N LEU A 205 -8.06 0.44 -7.55
CA LEU A 205 -8.02 -0.18 -8.88
C LEU A 205 -9.25 -1.05 -9.12
N THR A 206 -10.02 -0.68 -10.14
CA THR A 206 -11.31 -1.28 -10.45
C THR A 206 -11.23 -2.04 -11.77
N PRO A 207 -11.24 -3.40 -11.74
CA PRO A 207 -11.06 -4.25 -12.92
C PRO A 207 -12.35 -4.34 -13.73
N ILE A 208 -12.66 -3.29 -14.51
CA ILE A 208 -13.79 -3.33 -15.46
C ILE A 208 -13.65 -4.50 -16.44
N PHE A 209 -12.41 -4.81 -16.82
CA PHE A 209 -11.96 -6.02 -17.51
C PHE A 209 -10.76 -6.60 -16.77
N THR A 210 -10.30 -7.79 -17.17
CA THR A 210 -9.12 -8.42 -16.54
C THR A 210 -7.89 -7.55 -16.77
N PRO A 211 -7.28 -6.97 -15.72
CA PRO A 211 -6.16 -6.04 -15.91
C PRO A 211 -4.97 -6.72 -16.58
N PRO A 212 -4.36 -6.11 -17.61
CA PRO A 212 -3.22 -6.67 -18.34
C PRO A 212 -1.87 -6.37 -17.65
N LEU A 213 -1.86 -6.36 -16.32
CA LEU A 213 -0.72 -5.96 -15.48
C LEU A 213 0.16 -7.17 -15.14
N ASP A 214 1.47 -6.98 -15.23
CA ASP A 214 2.53 -7.98 -15.11
C ASP A 214 2.12 -9.34 -15.68
N THR A 215 1.75 -9.37 -16.97
CA THR A 215 1.24 -10.57 -17.66
C THR A 215 2.10 -10.86 -18.88
N GLU A 216 2.56 -12.11 -19.03
CA GLU A 216 3.33 -12.56 -20.20
C GLU A 216 2.53 -12.33 -21.49
N VAL A 217 3.20 -11.85 -22.54
CA VAL A 217 2.57 -11.69 -23.86
C VAL A 217 2.09 -13.05 -24.36
N GLY A 218 0.79 -13.17 -24.59
CA GLY A 218 0.14 -14.44 -24.96
C GLY A 218 -0.28 -15.30 -23.75
N GLY A 219 0.13 -14.94 -22.54
CA GLY A 219 -0.31 -15.56 -21.29
C GLY A 219 -1.62 -14.96 -20.77
N GLU A 220 -2.17 -15.59 -19.72
CA GLU A 220 -3.45 -15.17 -19.13
C GLU A 220 -3.42 -15.25 -17.61
N ARG A 221 -4.08 -14.28 -16.97
CA ARG A 221 -4.46 -14.31 -15.56
C ARG A 221 -5.88 -14.85 -15.41
N LEU A 222 -6.24 -15.29 -14.20
CA LEU A 222 -7.62 -15.63 -13.88
C LEU A 222 -8.52 -14.44 -14.23
N THR A 223 -9.57 -14.72 -14.99
CA THR A 223 -10.46 -13.68 -15.51
C THR A 223 -11.31 -13.09 -14.40
N VAL A 224 -11.13 -11.79 -14.17
CA VAL A 224 -11.98 -10.97 -13.30
C VAL A 224 -12.45 -9.76 -14.10
N GLN A 225 -13.74 -9.70 -14.38
CA GLN A 225 -14.35 -8.70 -15.24
C GLN A 225 -15.66 -8.21 -14.60
N LEU A 226 -15.69 -6.95 -14.15
CA LEU A 226 -16.84 -6.35 -13.49
C LEU A 226 -17.96 -5.92 -14.44
N VAL A 227 -17.69 -5.87 -15.75
CA VAL A 227 -18.68 -5.51 -16.77
C VAL A 227 -19.06 -6.76 -17.56
N ASP A 228 -20.32 -7.14 -17.54
CA ASP A 228 -20.81 -8.19 -18.44
C ASP A 228 -20.91 -7.62 -19.86
N VAL A 229 -20.37 -8.33 -20.85
CA VAL A 229 -20.38 -7.90 -22.26
C VAL A 229 -21.23 -8.87 -23.06
N PHE A 230 -22.18 -8.33 -23.82
CA PHE A 230 -23.04 -9.11 -24.72
C PHE A 230 -22.86 -8.61 -26.15
N LEU A 231 -22.67 -9.52 -27.09
CA LEU A 231 -22.62 -9.24 -28.52
C LEU A 231 -23.70 -10.06 -29.22
N LYS A 232 -24.74 -9.37 -29.71
CA LYS A 232 -25.87 -9.99 -30.40
C LYS A 232 -26.14 -9.27 -31.71
N ASP A 233 -26.23 -10.03 -32.81
CA ASP A 233 -26.47 -9.48 -34.16
C ASP A 233 -25.52 -8.31 -34.51
N GLY A 234 -24.25 -8.38 -34.06
CA GLY A 234 -23.23 -7.34 -34.28
C GLY A 234 -23.38 -6.08 -33.41
N LYS A 235 -24.25 -6.09 -32.38
CA LYS A 235 -24.45 -4.97 -31.46
C LYS A 235 -24.00 -5.32 -30.05
N TYR A 236 -23.24 -4.42 -29.43
CA TYR A 236 -22.83 -4.54 -28.04
C TYR A 236 -23.91 -4.04 -27.08
N SER A 237 -24.03 -4.72 -25.94
CA SER A 237 -24.73 -4.24 -24.74
C SER A 237 -23.97 -4.68 -23.49
N PHE A 238 -24.19 -4.00 -22.37
CA PHE A 238 -23.34 -4.13 -21.18
C PHE A 238 -24.16 -4.26 -19.90
N GLY A 239 -23.75 -5.17 -19.02
CA GLY A 239 -24.27 -5.32 -17.66
C GLY A 239 -23.31 -4.72 -16.63
N PHE A 240 -23.82 -3.88 -15.74
CA PHE A 240 -23.00 -3.13 -14.77
C PHE A 240 -23.28 -3.50 -13.31
N ASP A 241 -24.08 -4.55 -13.03
CA ASP A 241 -24.48 -4.88 -11.66
C ASP A 241 -23.27 -5.18 -10.74
N LYS A 242 -22.26 -5.90 -11.26
CA LYS A 242 -21.02 -6.20 -10.51
C LYS A 242 -20.19 -4.93 -10.30
N PHE A 243 -20.04 -4.08 -11.32
CA PHE A 243 -19.37 -2.78 -11.20
C PHE A 243 -20.05 -1.88 -10.17
N ILE A 244 -21.38 -1.78 -10.19
CA ILE A 244 -22.15 -0.99 -9.22
C ILE A 244 -21.98 -1.55 -7.81
N ARG A 245 -22.05 -2.89 -7.64
CA ARG A 245 -21.80 -3.55 -6.35
C ARG A 245 -20.39 -3.26 -5.84
N TRP A 246 -19.39 -3.35 -6.71
CA TRP A 246 -17.99 -3.05 -6.40
C TRP A 246 -17.80 -1.62 -5.91
N VAL A 247 -18.30 -0.63 -6.67
CA VAL A 247 -18.18 0.79 -6.29
C VAL A 247 -18.86 1.05 -4.96
N ARG A 248 -20.08 0.55 -4.74
CA ARG A 248 -20.78 0.74 -3.46
C ARG A 248 -20.00 0.12 -2.30
N LEU A 249 -19.52 -1.11 -2.47
CA LEU A 249 -18.70 -1.78 -1.48
C LEU A 249 -17.43 -0.98 -1.15
N ALA A 250 -16.73 -0.48 -2.16
CA ALA A 250 -15.52 0.33 -1.98
C ALA A 250 -15.82 1.60 -1.17
N LEU A 251 -16.86 2.35 -1.55
CA LEU A 251 -17.27 3.57 -0.86
C LEU A 251 -17.73 3.30 0.58
N ASP A 252 -18.51 2.23 0.80
CA ASP A 252 -18.98 1.82 2.14
C ASP A 252 -17.83 1.40 3.06
N CYS A 253 -16.73 0.87 2.49
CA CYS A 253 -15.51 0.57 3.22
C CYS A 253 -14.65 1.81 3.52
N GLY A 254 -14.89 2.94 2.87
CA GLY A 254 -14.17 4.20 3.09
C GLY A 254 -13.21 4.61 1.96
N ILE A 255 -13.19 3.90 0.83
CA ILE A 255 -12.47 4.36 -0.37
C ILE A 255 -13.07 5.68 -0.84
N LYS A 256 -12.20 6.62 -1.24
CA LYS A 256 -12.60 7.96 -1.69
C LYS A 256 -12.59 8.08 -3.21
N TYR A 257 -11.65 7.41 -3.89
CA TYR A 257 -11.40 7.52 -5.33
C TYR A 257 -11.44 6.16 -6.02
N ILE A 258 -11.82 6.16 -7.29
CA ILE A 258 -11.89 4.97 -8.14
C ILE A 258 -10.96 5.18 -9.32
N GLU A 259 -10.09 4.21 -9.60
CA GLU A 259 -9.30 4.21 -10.82
C GLU A 259 -9.74 3.04 -11.70
N ILE A 260 -10.13 3.35 -12.94
CA ILE A 260 -10.56 2.36 -13.91
C ILE A 260 -9.32 1.72 -14.51
N SER A 261 -9.21 0.40 -14.38
CA SER A 261 -8.07 -0.38 -14.88
C SER A 261 -7.77 -0.07 -16.35
N HIS A 262 -6.49 -0.18 -16.72
CA HIS A 262 -5.94 0.07 -18.05
C HIS A 262 -6.84 -0.45 -19.18
N LEU A 263 -7.14 0.45 -20.13
CA LEU A 263 -7.93 0.14 -21.33
C LEU A 263 -7.12 -0.59 -22.40
N PHE A 264 -5.81 -0.71 -22.24
CA PHE A 264 -4.90 -1.36 -23.18
C PHE A 264 -3.84 -2.18 -22.43
N SER A 265 -3.14 -3.06 -23.17
CA SER A 265 -2.04 -3.86 -22.62
C SER A 265 -0.95 -2.99 -22.01
N GLN A 266 -0.31 -3.45 -20.94
CA GLN A 266 0.89 -2.82 -20.37
C GLN A 266 2.02 -2.66 -21.41
N TRP A 267 2.96 -1.76 -21.11
CA TRP A 267 4.14 -1.47 -21.92
C TRP A 267 3.79 -1.02 -23.33
N GLY A 268 3.08 0.10 -23.44
CA GLY A 268 2.93 0.78 -24.72
C GLY A 268 1.61 0.60 -25.44
N ALA A 269 0.57 0.03 -24.81
CA ALA A 269 -0.76 -0.10 -25.41
C ALA A 269 -0.74 -0.75 -26.81
N GLU A 270 0.02 -1.84 -27.02
CA GLU A 270 0.06 -2.50 -28.33
C GLU A 270 -1.19 -3.34 -28.64
N TYR A 271 -1.83 -3.88 -27.61
CA TYR A 271 -2.94 -4.82 -27.72
C TYR A 271 -4.11 -4.44 -26.82
N ALA A 272 -5.28 -5.02 -27.11
CA ALA A 272 -6.43 -4.97 -26.21
C ALA A 272 -6.20 -5.86 -24.98
N PRO A 273 -6.77 -5.51 -23.80
CA PRO A 273 -6.81 -6.43 -22.66
C PRO A 273 -7.71 -7.63 -22.97
N LYS A 274 -7.62 -8.67 -22.15
CA LYS A 274 -8.53 -9.83 -22.26
C LYS A 274 -9.95 -9.40 -21.90
N ILE A 275 -10.88 -9.62 -22.84
CA ILE A 275 -12.31 -9.34 -22.65
C ILE A 275 -13.11 -10.57 -23.05
N ILE A 276 -13.94 -11.05 -22.14
CA ILE A 276 -14.88 -12.14 -22.35
C ILE A 276 -16.27 -11.55 -22.60
N ALA A 277 -17.00 -12.11 -23.55
CA ALA A 277 -18.37 -11.73 -23.87
C ALA A 277 -19.27 -12.95 -24.08
N ASP A 278 -20.55 -12.79 -23.80
CA ASP A 278 -21.60 -13.67 -24.31
C ASP A 278 -21.89 -13.28 -25.78
N VAL A 279 -21.53 -14.17 -26.70
CA VAL A 279 -21.76 -14.02 -28.13
C VAL A 279 -22.82 -15.02 -28.57
N ASP A 280 -24.05 -14.51 -28.76
CA ASP A 280 -25.23 -15.29 -29.14
C ASP A 280 -25.54 -16.50 -28.22
N GLY A 281 -25.25 -16.38 -26.92
CA GLY A 281 -25.48 -17.40 -25.89
C GLY A 281 -24.24 -18.22 -25.52
N ASP A 282 -23.10 -17.99 -26.19
CA ASP A 282 -21.83 -18.66 -25.93
C ASP A 282 -20.80 -17.70 -25.34
N GLU A 283 -20.18 -18.06 -24.20
CA GLU A 283 -19.07 -17.31 -23.63
C GLU A 283 -17.81 -17.45 -24.51
N LYS A 284 -17.27 -16.32 -24.98
CA LYS A 284 -16.08 -16.26 -25.85
C LYS A 284 -15.15 -15.13 -25.45
N GLN A 285 -13.86 -15.37 -25.59
CA GLN A 285 -12.86 -14.31 -25.58
C GLN A 285 -12.91 -13.57 -26.92
N ILE A 286 -13.35 -12.32 -26.89
CA ILE A 286 -13.48 -11.49 -28.09
C ILE A 286 -12.26 -10.58 -28.31
N PHE A 287 -11.50 -10.31 -27.25
CA PHE A 287 -10.28 -9.50 -27.32
C PHE A 287 -9.17 -10.05 -26.41
N GLY A 288 -7.92 -9.70 -26.72
CA GLY A 288 -6.73 -10.00 -25.92
C GLY A 288 -5.45 -9.76 -26.73
N TRP A 289 -4.37 -10.50 -26.43
CA TRP A 289 -3.08 -10.40 -27.11
C TRP A 289 -3.10 -10.59 -28.64
N HIS A 290 -4.16 -11.21 -29.17
CA HIS A 290 -4.34 -11.39 -30.61
C HIS A 290 -4.98 -10.16 -31.30
N THR A 291 -5.44 -9.17 -30.52
CA THR A 291 -6.13 -7.98 -31.02
C THR A 291 -5.24 -6.74 -30.85
N LYS A 292 -4.89 -6.08 -31.95
CA LYS A 292 -4.17 -4.80 -31.91
C LYS A 292 -5.02 -3.70 -31.27
N ALA A 293 -4.38 -2.84 -30.49
CA ALA A 293 -5.02 -1.73 -29.79
C ALA A 293 -5.75 -0.74 -30.71
N ASP A 294 -5.28 -0.58 -31.94
CA ASP A 294 -5.86 0.30 -32.98
C ASP A 294 -6.68 -0.45 -34.04
N SER A 295 -7.06 -1.71 -33.76
CA SER A 295 -7.94 -2.47 -34.66
C SER A 295 -9.34 -1.84 -34.73
N ALA A 296 -9.95 -1.87 -35.92
CA ALA A 296 -11.28 -1.31 -36.13
C ALA A 296 -12.35 -1.96 -35.23
N GLU A 297 -12.21 -3.25 -34.94
CA GLU A 297 -13.10 -4.01 -34.07
C GLU A 297 -13.02 -3.52 -32.63
N TYR A 298 -11.81 -3.31 -32.11
CA TYR A 298 -11.61 -2.82 -30.73
C TYR A 298 -12.02 -1.36 -30.59
N ILE A 299 -11.72 -0.51 -31.58
CA ILE A 299 -12.21 0.87 -31.60
C ILE A 299 -13.75 0.92 -31.61
N THR A 300 -14.41 0.03 -32.38
CA THR A 300 -15.87 -0.06 -32.39
C THR A 300 -16.41 -0.46 -31.02
N PHE A 301 -15.76 -1.41 -30.35
CA PHE A 301 -16.11 -1.80 -28.98
C PHE A 301 -15.97 -0.63 -27.99
N LEU A 302 -14.82 0.06 -27.98
CA LEU A 302 -14.57 1.18 -27.07
C LEU A 302 -15.58 2.32 -27.25
N ASN A 303 -15.94 2.65 -28.50
CA ASN A 303 -16.96 3.65 -28.82
C ASN A 303 -18.36 3.26 -28.34
N ALA A 304 -18.67 1.97 -28.24
CA ALA A 304 -19.92 1.49 -27.66
C ALA A 304 -19.87 1.43 -26.13
N PHE A 305 -18.74 1.00 -25.57
CA PHE A 305 -18.58 0.71 -24.15
C PHE A 305 -18.39 1.95 -23.28
N ILE A 306 -17.42 2.82 -23.61
CA ILE A 306 -17.02 3.93 -22.74
C ILE A 306 -18.19 4.89 -22.45
N PRO A 307 -19.01 5.29 -23.44
CA PRO A 307 -20.16 6.16 -23.15
C PRO A 307 -21.19 5.54 -22.19
N GLU A 308 -21.41 4.23 -22.25
CA GLU A 308 -22.32 3.54 -21.32
C GLU A 308 -21.72 3.45 -19.91
N LEU A 309 -20.42 3.15 -19.80
CA LEU A 309 -19.70 3.19 -18.51
C LEU A 309 -19.79 4.58 -17.87
N ILE A 310 -19.59 5.64 -18.65
CA ILE A 310 -19.68 7.03 -18.19
C ILE A 310 -21.08 7.35 -17.65
N LYS A 311 -22.16 6.93 -18.33
CA LYS A 311 -23.53 7.10 -17.83
C LYS A 311 -23.70 6.45 -16.45
N VAL A 312 -23.14 5.26 -16.25
CA VAL A 312 -23.20 4.58 -14.95
C VAL A 312 -22.40 5.33 -13.90
N ILE A 313 -21.17 5.76 -14.21
CA ILE A 313 -20.33 6.61 -13.34
C ILE A 313 -21.09 7.87 -12.90
N HIS A 314 -21.77 8.55 -13.82
CA HIS A 314 -22.62 9.70 -13.50
C HIS A 314 -23.79 9.33 -12.59
N SER A 315 -24.46 8.22 -12.85
CA SER A 315 -25.59 7.75 -12.04
C SER A 315 -25.18 7.41 -10.60
N LEU A 316 -23.91 7.02 -10.40
CA LEU A 316 -23.31 6.75 -9.09
C LEU A 316 -22.78 8.02 -8.41
N GLY A 317 -22.71 9.15 -9.12
CA GLY A 317 -22.22 10.42 -8.58
C GLY A 317 -20.72 10.46 -8.31
N ILE A 318 -19.93 9.56 -8.92
CA ILE A 318 -18.49 9.42 -8.65
C ILE A 318 -17.57 10.09 -9.66
N LYS A 319 -18.11 10.80 -10.69
CA LYS A 319 -17.33 11.39 -11.79
C LYS A 319 -16.05 12.10 -11.34
N GLU A 320 -16.17 13.04 -10.39
CA GLU A 320 -15.06 13.88 -9.93
C GLU A 320 -14.00 13.11 -9.11
N ARG A 321 -14.26 11.83 -8.83
CA ARG A 321 -13.37 10.94 -8.09
C ARG A 321 -12.97 9.71 -8.90
N THR A 322 -13.26 9.71 -10.21
CA THR A 322 -12.91 8.63 -11.12
C THR A 322 -11.72 9.03 -11.99
N PHE A 323 -10.70 8.18 -11.99
CA PHE A 323 -9.52 8.30 -12.83
C PHE A 323 -9.50 7.16 -13.85
N PHE A 324 -8.87 7.40 -15.00
CA PHE A 324 -8.70 6.40 -16.05
C PHE A 324 -7.23 6.18 -16.36
N HIS A 325 -6.93 4.95 -16.73
CA HIS A 325 -5.62 4.52 -17.22
C HIS A 325 -5.69 4.11 -18.68
N ILE A 326 -4.66 4.47 -19.46
CA ILE A 326 -4.49 4.00 -20.83
C ILE A 326 -3.61 2.75 -20.81
N SER A 327 -2.37 2.88 -20.35
CA SER A 327 -1.38 1.80 -20.30
C SER A 327 -0.30 2.08 -19.26
N ASP A 328 0.22 1.02 -18.67
CA ASP A 328 1.31 1.08 -17.70
C ASP A 328 2.69 1.18 -18.37
N GLU A 329 3.56 2.03 -17.82
CA GLU A 329 4.99 2.24 -18.15
C GLU A 329 5.38 2.16 -19.65
N PRO A 330 4.79 2.95 -20.57
CA PRO A 330 5.26 3.00 -21.94
C PRO A 330 6.64 3.70 -22.02
N ASN A 331 7.59 3.07 -22.71
CA ASN A 331 8.91 3.65 -22.96
C ASN A 331 8.95 4.53 -24.24
N ALA A 332 10.10 5.12 -24.55
CA ALA A 332 10.26 6.00 -25.70
C ALA A 332 9.95 5.33 -27.06
N GLU A 333 10.25 4.04 -27.21
CA GLU A 333 9.94 3.28 -28.44
C GLU A 333 8.44 3.03 -28.57
N GLN A 334 7.73 2.98 -27.44
CA GLN A 334 6.30 2.72 -27.32
C GLN A 334 5.44 4.00 -27.31
N ALA A 335 6.05 5.19 -27.26
CA ALA A 335 5.33 6.46 -27.30
C ALA A 335 4.37 6.58 -28.51
N PRO A 336 4.72 6.12 -29.73
CA PRO A 336 3.79 6.17 -30.87
C PRO A 336 2.54 5.31 -30.70
N SER A 337 2.64 4.10 -30.12
CA SER A 337 1.48 3.23 -29.89
C SER A 337 0.61 3.76 -28.76
N TYR A 338 1.22 4.27 -27.69
CA TYR A 338 0.50 4.96 -26.63
C TYR A 338 -0.27 6.18 -27.15
N GLN A 339 0.35 7.01 -28.00
CA GLN A 339 -0.31 8.17 -28.61
C GLN A 339 -1.55 7.76 -29.41
N ARG A 340 -1.48 6.69 -30.22
CA ARG A 340 -2.64 6.17 -30.96
C ARG A 340 -3.75 5.69 -30.02
N ALA A 341 -3.39 4.95 -28.96
CA ALA A 341 -4.35 4.49 -27.96
C ALA A 341 -5.06 5.68 -27.27
N LYS A 342 -4.29 6.72 -26.91
CA LYS A 342 -4.84 7.97 -26.35
C LYS A 342 -5.80 8.66 -27.31
N GLU A 343 -5.45 8.79 -28.59
CA GLU A 343 -6.29 9.45 -29.59
C GLU A 343 -7.65 8.75 -29.76
N ILE A 344 -7.71 7.43 -29.53
CA ILE A 344 -8.96 6.66 -29.56
C ILE A 344 -9.85 6.98 -28.36
N VAL A 345 -9.30 7.08 -27.15
CA VAL A 345 -10.11 7.15 -25.91
C VAL A 345 -10.27 8.55 -25.33
N ALA A 346 -9.33 9.47 -25.56
CA ALA A 346 -9.37 10.80 -24.97
C ALA A 346 -10.64 11.60 -25.33
N PRO A 347 -11.16 11.55 -26.58
CA PRO A 347 -12.44 12.20 -26.90
C PRO A 347 -13.64 11.59 -26.16
N LEU A 348 -13.57 10.30 -25.80
CA LEU A 348 -14.63 9.61 -25.06
C LEU A 348 -14.57 9.89 -23.56
N LEU A 349 -13.40 10.28 -23.05
CA LEU A 349 -13.13 10.52 -21.62
C LEU A 349 -13.05 12.02 -21.27
N GLU A 350 -13.67 12.89 -22.09
CA GLU A 350 -13.66 14.33 -21.83
C GLU A 350 -14.20 14.67 -20.43
N GLY A 351 -13.44 15.45 -19.67
CA GLY A 351 -13.80 15.84 -18.30
C GLY A 351 -13.47 14.79 -17.22
N PHE A 352 -12.73 13.74 -17.56
CA PHE A 352 -12.10 12.81 -16.63
C PHE A 352 -10.58 13.01 -16.57
N THR A 353 -9.99 12.65 -15.42
CA THR A 353 -8.53 12.65 -15.24
C THR A 353 -7.94 11.34 -15.76
N ILE A 354 -6.96 11.44 -16.65
CA ILE A 354 -6.15 10.31 -17.11
C ILE A 354 -4.79 10.40 -16.44
N ILE A 355 -4.37 9.32 -15.78
CA ILE A 355 -3.09 9.15 -15.10
C ILE A 355 -2.45 7.85 -15.57
N ASP A 356 -1.12 7.81 -15.71
CA ASP A 356 -0.36 6.58 -16.00
C ASP A 356 1.10 6.74 -15.53
N ALA A 357 1.77 5.62 -15.22
CA ALA A 357 3.17 5.60 -14.79
C ALA A 357 4.09 5.97 -15.97
N LEU A 358 4.67 7.18 -15.92
CA LEU A 358 5.44 7.79 -16.99
C LEU A 358 6.51 8.71 -16.42
N SER A 359 7.77 8.27 -16.46
CA SER A 359 8.86 8.91 -15.72
C SER A 359 9.65 9.98 -16.48
N ASP A 360 9.40 10.18 -17.78
CA ASP A 360 10.06 11.26 -18.54
C ASP A 360 9.15 12.49 -18.68
N TYR A 361 9.64 13.64 -18.21
CA TYR A 361 8.94 14.92 -18.31
C TYR A 361 8.62 15.32 -19.77
N VAL A 362 9.40 14.84 -20.74
CA VAL A 362 9.16 15.07 -22.18
C VAL A 362 7.77 14.59 -22.61
N TYR A 363 7.22 13.55 -21.97
CA TYR A 363 5.88 13.06 -22.27
C TYR A 363 4.79 14.07 -21.88
N TYR A 364 4.99 14.83 -20.81
CA TYR A 364 4.11 15.95 -20.45
C TYR A 364 4.32 17.14 -21.40
N GLU A 365 5.56 17.55 -21.66
CA GLU A 365 5.88 18.70 -22.53
C GLU A 365 5.29 18.56 -23.94
N ASN A 366 5.35 17.35 -24.51
CA ASN A 366 4.83 17.09 -25.85
C ASN A 366 3.32 16.76 -25.87
N GLY A 367 2.65 16.81 -24.71
CA GLY A 367 1.21 16.55 -24.60
C GLY A 367 0.82 15.09 -24.78
N LEU A 368 1.75 14.14 -24.60
CA LEU A 368 1.47 12.69 -24.63
C LEU A 368 0.54 12.32 -23.47
N ILE A 369 0.74 12.89 -22.28
CA ILE A 369 -0.15 12.72 -21.12
C ILE A 369 -0.25 14.01 -20.30
N ALA A 370 -1.41 14.28 -19.71
CA ALA A 370 -1.63 15.47 -18.89
C ALA A 370 -1.16 15.27 -17.44
N ASN A 371 -1.29 14.06 -16.88
CA ASN A 371 -0.96 13.73 -15.50
C ASN A 371 -0.05 12.48 -15.42
N PRO A 372 1.21 12.57 -15.86
CA PRO A 372 2.17 11.47 -15.68
C PRO A 372 2.47 11.23 -14.20
N ILE A 373 2.74 9.98 -13.85
CA ILE A 373 3.20 9.57 -12.52
C ILE A 373 4.66 9.09 -12.65
N PRO A 374 5.67 9.94 -12.37
CA PRO A 374 7.07 9.54 -12.43
C PRO A 374 7.52 8.75 -11.20
N CYS A 375 8.47 7.84 -11.39
CA CYS A 375 9.06 7.12 -10.26
C CYS A 375 9.94 8.04 -9.40
N THR A 376 10.18 7.66 -8.14
CA THR A 376 10.88 8.53 -7.17
C THR A 376 12.32 8.90 -7.57
N ASN A 377 12.97 8.14 -8.44
CA ASN A 377 14.31 8.49 -8.96
C ASN A 377 14.28 9.55 -10.07
N ASP A 378 13.15 9.73 -10.76
CA ASP A 378 13.03 10.62 -11.93
C ASP A 378 12.14 11.86 -11.67
N ILE A 379 11.42 11.87 -10.53
CA ILE A 379 10.51 12.95 -10.11
C ILE A 379 11.20 14.33 -9.98
N GLU A 380 12.51 14.38 -9.73
CA GLU A 380 13.24 15.65 -9.57
C GLU A 380 13.05 16.58 -10.79
N SER A 381 13.04 16.01 -12.00
CA SER A 381 12.80 16.76 -13.24
C SER A 381 11.42 17.44 -13.29
N PHE A 382 10.40 16.83 -12.69
CA PHE A 382 9.04 17.37 -12.59
C PHE A 382 8.97 18.49 -11.55
N ILE A 383 9.62 18.28 -10.41
CA ILE A 383 9.66 19.25 -9.31
C ILE A 383 10.39 20.53 -9.75
N GLU A 384 11.56 20.41 -10.35
CA GLU A 384 12.38 21.56 -10.77
C GLU A 384 11.69 22.40 -11.85
N LYS A 385 10.91 21.75 -12.72
CA LYS A 385 10.13 22.42 -13.77
C LYS A 385 8.77 22.93 -13.30
N GLY A 386 8.42 22.73 -12.03
CA GLY A 386 7.19 23.26 -11.43
C GLY A 386 5.92 22.57 -11.94
N PHE A 387 5.96 21.25 -12.15
CA PHE A 387 4.77 20.49 -12.53
C PHE A 387 3.65 20.68 -11.49
N PRO A 388 2.42 21.08 -11.90
CA PRO A 388 1.40 21.53 -10.96
C PRO A 388 0.72 20.43 -10.15
N HIS A 389 0.76 19.18 -10.61
CA HIS A 389 0.04 18.05 -10.00
C HIS A 389 0.98 16.90 -9.65
N PRO A 390 1.99 17.12 -8.79
CA PRO A 390 3.06 16.15 -8.60
C PRO A 390 2.53 14.85 -7.99
N TRP A 391 2.58 13.78 -8.77
CA TRP A 391 2.42 12.41 -8.33
C TRP A 391 3.76 11.70 -8.33
N THR A 392 3.87 10.59 -7.60
CA THR A 392 5.03 9.70 -7.75
C THR A 392 4.70 8.27 -7.38
N TYR A 393 5.61 7.36 -7.71
CA TYR A 393 5.53 5.96 -7.33
C TYR A 393 6.92 5.39 -7.07
N TYR A 394 6.95 4.24 -6.42
CA TYR A 394 8.08 3.32 -6.51
C TYR A 394 7.58 1.93 -6.90
N CYS A 395 8.51 1.11 -7.39
CA CYS A 395 8.34 -0.31 -7.67
C CYS A 395 9.64 -1.04 -7.28
N CYS A 396 9.91 -2.21 -7.86
CA CYS A 396 11.13 -2.96 -7.65
C CYS A 396 12.40 -2.15 -7.96
N GLY A 397 12.35 -1.18 -8.88
CA GLY A 397 13.51 -0.42 -9.36
C GLY A 397 14.05 0.65 -8.42
N GLN A 398 13.27 1.08 -7.41
CA GLN A 398 13.66 2.17 -6.52
C GLN A 398 14.23 1.63 -5.20
N GLY A 399 15.46 1.13 -5.26
CA GLY A 399 16.22 0.65 -4.11
C GLY A 399 17.33 1.59 -3.64
N GLY A 400 18.23 1.05 -2.83
CA GLY A 400 19.47 1.72 -2.42
C GLY A 400 19.23 2.96 -1.57
N LYS A 401 19.52 4.14 -2.13
CA LYS A 401 19.33 5.41 -1.44
C LYS A 401 17.87 5.82 -1.33
N LEU A 402 17.00 5.35 -2.21
CA LEU A 402 15.61 5.78 -2.26
C LEU A 402 14.80 5.20 -1.09
N SER A 403 13.62 5.77 -0.83
CA SER A 403 12.65 5.15 0.06
C SER A 403 11.94 4.01 -0.66
N ASN A 404 11.73 2.89 0.03
CA ASN A 404 10.87 1.79 -0.38
C ASN A 404 10.51 0.95 0.85
N ARG A 405 9.91 -0.21 0.64
CA ARG A 405 9.43 -1.13 1.69
C ARG A 405 9.79 -2.58 1.39
N PHE A 406 10.99 -2.83 0.91
CA PHE A 406 11.47 -4.21 0.79
C PHE A 406 11.84 -4.79 2.16
N PHE A 407 11.86 -6.11 2.27
CA PHE A 407 12.17 -6.80 3.53
C PHE A 407 13.56 -6.46 4.07
N GLY A 408 14.55 -6.35 3.18
CA GLY A 408 15.91 -6.04 3.57
C GLY A 408 16.15 -4.56 3.92
N MET A 409 15.19 -3.67 3.67
CA MET A 409 15.31 -2.26 4.00
C MET A 409 14.93 -2.00 5.46
N PRO A 410 15.65 -1.08 6.13
CA PRO A 410 15.22 -0.57 7.44
C PRO A 410 13.80 -0.02 7.37
N LEU A 411 12.98 -0.32 8.37
CA LEU A 411 11.62 0.23 8.45
C LEU A 411 11.60 1.77 8.52
N SER A 412 12.67 2.39 9.04
CA SER A 412 12.84 3.85 9.00
C SER A 412 12.85 4.40 7.58
N THR A 413 13.36 3.64 6.60
CA THR A 413 13.38 4.01 5.17
C THR A 413 11.97 4.08 4.60
N THR A 414 11.09 3.16 4.99
CA THR A 414 9.67 3.17 4.62
C THR A 414 8.94 4.38 5.22
N ARG A 415 9.13 4.64 6.51
CA ARG A 415 8.47 5.77 7.21
C ARG A 415 8.95 7.15 6.73
N ALA A 416 10.22 7.25 6.32
CA ALA A 416 10.81 8.50 5.81
C ALA A 416 10.08 9.09 4.60
N LEU A 417 9.37 8.26 3.83
CA LEU A 417 8.59 8.69 2.67
C LEU A 417 7.63 9.83 3.02
N GLY A 418 7.01 9.81 4.21
CA GLY A 418 6.07 10.86 4.64
C GLY A 418 6.67 12.27 4.59
N ALA A 419 7.93 12.42 4.99
CA ALA A 419 8.65 13.70 4.94
C ALA A 419 8.93 14.14 3.48
N GLN A 420 9.26 13.19 2.61
CA GLN A 420 9.53 13.43 1.20
C GLN A 420 8.25 13.92 0.50
N LEU A 421 7.14 13.21 0.69
CA LEU A 421 5.84 13.56 0.12
C LEU A 421 5.36 14.94 0.61
N PHE A 422 5.51 15.22 1.91
CA PHE A 422 5.17 16.53 2.48
C PHE A 422 6.00 17.66 1.86
N LYS A 423 7.33 17.54 1.84
CA LYS A 423 8.22 18.61 1.38
C LYS A 423 7.90 18.99 -0.07
N PHE A 424 7.78 18.01 -0.96
CA PHE A 424 7.54 18.27 -2.37
C PHE A 424 6.06 18.50 -2.70
N GLY A 425 5.16 18.42 -1.71
CA GLY A 425 3.73 18.68 -1.92
C GLY A 425 3.09 17.67 -2.86
N ILE A 426 3.49 16.40 -2.76
CA ILE A 426 2.96 15.33 -3.61
C ILE A 426 1.45 15.20 -3.37
N GLU A 427 0.69 15.22 -4.45
CA GLU A 427 -0.79 15.12 -4.45
C GLU A 427 -1.25 13.66 -4.45
N GLY A 428 -0.50 12.77 -5.09
CA GLY A 428 -0.79 11.34 -5.05
C GLY A 428 0.42 10.42 -5.13
N PHE A 429 0.25 9.23 -4.55
CA PHE A 429 1.28 8.21 -4.47
C PHE A 429 0.71 6.87 -4.96
N LEU A 430 1.46 6.19 -5.83
CA LEU A 430 1.10 4.90 -6.39
C LEU A 430 2.11 3.82 -6.00
N GLN A 431 1.61 2.59 -5.81
CA GLN A 431 2.44 1.38 -5.86
C GLN A 431 1.65 0.21 -6.47
N TRP A 432 2.31 -0.69 -7.19
CA TRP A 432 1.65 -1.68 -8.06
C TRP A 432 1.22 -3.00 -7.39
N GLY A 433 1.67 -3.26 -6.17
CA GLY A 433 1.60 -4.54 -5.48
C GLY A 433 0.96 -4.44 -4.10
N TYR A 434 -0.38 -4.41 -4.05
CA TYR A 434 -1.14 -4.58 -2.80
C TYR A 434 -1.19 -6.03 -2.37
N ASN A 435 -1.69 -6.87 -3.29
CA ASN A 435 -1.93 -8.28 -3.09
C ASN A 435 -1.68 -9.07 -4.39
N PHE A 436 -0.62 -8.72 -5.14
CA PHE A 436 -0.22 -9.45 -6.34
C PHE A 436 0.38 -10.80 -5.93
N TYR A 437 -0.46 -11.83 -5.88
CA TYR A 437 -0.07 -13.19 -5.48
C TYR A 437 0.28 -14.07 -6.69
N ASN A 438 1.10 -13.52 -7.58
CA ASN A 438 1.65 -14.24 -8.72
C ASN A 438 3.18 -14.08 -8.80
N SER A 439 3.84 -14.98 -9.51
CA SER A 439 5.22 -14.79 -9.97
C SER A 439 5.30 -13.72 -11.06
N GLN A 440 6.51 -13.30 -11.43
CA GLN A 440 6.72 -12.39 -12.55
C GLN A 440 5.97 -12.82 -13.82
N LEU A 441 5.42 -11.85 -14.54
CA LEU A 441 4.62 -12.05 -15.74
C LEU A 441 3.38 -12.92 -15.52
N SER A 442 2.96 -13.07 -14.27
CA SER A 442 1.86 -13.93 -13.85
C SER A 442 1.97 -15.38 -14.34
N LYS A 443 3.20 -15.91 -14.42
CA LYS A 443 3.46 -17.29 -14.91
C LYS A 443 2.83 -18.37 -14.04
N ARG A 444 2.65 -18.11 -12.75
CA ARG A 444 1.92 -18.95 -11.81
C ARG A 444 1.45 -18.14 -10.60
N SER A 445 0.38 -18.58 -9.96
CA SER A 445 0.02 -18.11 -8.63
C SER A 445 1.07 -18.58 -7.59
N ILE A 446 1.25 -17.80 -6.53
CA ILE A 446 2.17 -18.09 -5.43
C ILE A 446 1.41 -18.21 -4.10
N ASP A 447 2.04 -18.86 -3.11
CA ASP A 447 1.62 -18.79 -1.71
C ASP A 447 2.43 -17.66 -1.04
N PRO A 448 1.81 -16.53 -0.65
CA PRO A 448 2.52 -15.37 -0.08
C PRO A 448 3.25 -15.66 1.23
N PHE A 449 2.91 -16.76 1.93
CA PHE A 449 3.63 -17.18 3.13
C PHE A 449 4.92 -17.96 2.83
N SER A 450 5.08 -18.42 1.58
CA SER A 450 6.18 -19.30 1.14
C SER A 450 7.05 -18.63 0.07
N VAL A 451 6.51 -17.73 -0.75
CA VAL A 451 7.20 -17.01 -1.81
C VAL A 451 6.87 -15.53 -1.70
N THR A 452 7.86 -14.69 -1.45
CA THR A 452 7.67 -13.25 -1.16
C THR A 452 8.30 -12.32 -2.21
N ASP A 453 9.07 -12.88 -3.13
CA ASP A 453 9.89 -12.21 -4.15
C ASP A 453 9.50 -12.58 -5.59
N ALA A 454 8.30 -13.17 -5.75
CA ALA A 454 7.74 -13.53 -7.05
C ALA A 454 8.68 -14.43 -7.90
N ASP A 455 9.28 -15.44 -7.27
CA ASP A 455 10.34 -16.30 -7.82
C ASP A 455 11.67 -15.56 -8.05
N SER A 456 12.09 -14.78 -7.05
CA SER A 456 13.30 -13.93 -7.11
C SER A 456 13.32 -12.93 -8.28
N ALA A 457 12.16 -12.52 -8.76
CA ALA A 457 12.05 -11.49 -9.78
C ALA A 457 12.13 -10.08 -9.18
N PHE A 458 11.52 -9.88 -8.01
CA PHE A 458 11.44 -8.60 -7.31
C PHE A 458 11.93 -8.77 -5.87
N PRO A 459 12.49 -7.73 -5.22
CA PRO A 459 12.86 -7.85 -3.83
C PRO A 459 11.62 -8.14 -2.97
N SER A 460 11.79 -8.98 -1.96
CA SER A 460 10.68 -9.41 -1.12
C SER A 460 9.92 -8.23 -0.53
N GLY A 461 8.60 -8.25 -0.69
CA GLY A 461 7.70 -7.17 -0.25
C GLY A 461 7.32 -6.14 -1.32
N ASP A 462 7.84 -6.24 -2.56
CA ASP A 462 7.41 -5.37 -3.66
C ASP A 462 6.03 -5.76 -4.22
N ALA A 463 5.80 -7.04 -4.49
CA ALA A 463 4.56 -7.54 -5.10
C ALA A 463 3.32 -7.46 -4.18
N PHE A 464 3.51 -7.43 -2.87
CA PHE A 464 2.40 -7.33 -1.92
C PHE A 464 2.81 -6.71 -0.58
N SER A 465 1.86 -5.99 0.03
CA SER A 465 1.99 -5.43 1.37
C SER A 465 1.05 -6.07 2.40
N VAL A 466 0.09 -6.89 1.96
CA VAL A 466 -0.82 -7.64 2.83
C VAL A 466 -0.79 -9.14 2.53
N TYR A 467 -1.13 -9.94 3.55
CA TYR A 467 -1.15 -11.40 3.45
C TYR A 467 -2.59 -11.93 3.44
N PRO A 468 -2.85 -13.07 2.78
CA PRO A 468 -4.16 -13.70 2.79
C PRO A 468 -4.34 -14.56 4.06
N GLY A 469 -4.84 -13.95 5.13
CA GLY A 469 -5.18 -14.65 6.37
C GLY A 469 -6.35 -15.63 6.19
N LYS A 470 -6.74 -16.34 7.25
CA LYS A 470 -7.80 -17.36 7.18
C LYS A 470 -9.14 -16.81 6.67
N ASP A 471 -9.51 -15.61 7.13
CA ASP A 471 -10.82 -15.01 6.88
C ASP A 471 -10.75 -13.71 6.06
N GLY A 472 -9.58 -13.38 5.52
CA GLY A 472 -9.37 -12.14 4.77
C GLY A 472 -7.97 -11.56 4.95
N ALA A 473 -7.75 -10.32 4.51
CA ALA A 473 -6.43 -9.70 4.54
C ALA A 473 -5.93 -9.44 5.96
N ILE A 474 -4.67 -9.76 6.21
CA ILE A 474 -3.94 -9.35 7.41
C ILE A 474 -2.76 -8.47 7.03
N GLU A 475 -2.48 -7.49 7.88
CA GLU A 475 -1.43 -6.49 7.66
C GLU A 475 -0.02 -7.08 7.75
N SER A 476 0.92 -6.42 7.09
CA SER A 476 2.35 -6.58 7.35
C SER A 476 2.87 -5.46 8.24
N VAL A 477 4.01 -5.69 8.90
CA VAL A 477 4.81 -4.67 9.59
C VAL A 477 5.04 -3.47 8.66
N ARG A 478 5.40 -3.73 7.39
CA ARG A 478 5.66 -2.67 6.40
C ARG A 478 4.43 -1.85 6.08
N SER A 479 3.26 -2.46 5.93
CA SER A 479 2.01 -1.74 5.67
C SER A 479 1.65 -0.81 6.84
N VAL A 480 1.87 -1.24 8.08
CA VAL A 480 1.66 -0.41 9.28
C VAL A 480 2.67 0.74 9.33
N VAL A 481 3.96 0.46 9.09
CA VAL A 481 5.02 1.50 9.11
C VAL A 481 4.85 2.50 7.97
N PHE A 482 4.39 2.06 6.80
CA PHE A 482 4.04 2.97 5.70
C PHE A 482 2.91 3.92 6.13
N TYR A 483 1.86 3.39 6.76
CA TYR A 483 0.78 4.20 7.32
C TYR A 483 1.27 5.19 8.40
N GLU A 484 2.23 4.79 9.25
CA GLU A 484 2.89 5.73 10.17
C GLU A 484 3.56 6.90 9.42
N GLY A 485 4.18 6.64 8.27
CA GLY A 485 4.73 7.68 7.40
C GLY A 485 3.64 8.64 6.86
N LEU A 486 2.47 8.13 6.52
CA LEU A 486 1.32 8.97 6.12
C LEU A 486 0.82 9.84 7.28
N GLN A 487 0.78 9.31 8.50
CA GLN A 487 0.41 10.09 9.69
C GLN A 487 1.45 11.17 9.99
N ASP A 488 2.74 10.87 9.83
CA ASP A 488 3.82 11.85 9.96
C ASP A 488 3.64 12.98 8.94
N MET A 489 3.29 12.67 7.68
CA MET A 489 2.97 13.65 6.65
C MET A 489 1.81 14.55 7.08
N CYS A 490 0.72 13.97 7.63
CA CYS A 490 -0.44 14.72 8.11
C CYS A 490 -0.08 15.65 9.27
N ALA A 491 0.78 15.22 10.19
CA ALA A 491 1.26 16.05 11.28
C ALA A 491 2.17 17.19 10.80
N MET A 492 3.00 16.96 9.76
CA MET A 492 3.78 18.02 9.12
C MET A 492 2.89 19.04 8.41
N LYS A 493 1.83 18.59 7.73
CA LYS A 493 0.81 19.48 7.13
C LYS A 493 0.14 20.34 8.20
N LEU A 494 -0.28 19.75 9.31
CA LEU A 494 -0.84 20.48 10.43
C LEU A 494 0.14 21.53 10.99
N LEU A 495 1.42 21.18 11.17
CA LEU A 495 2.43 22.14 11.62
C LEU A 495 2.64 23.26 10.58
N SER A 496 2.63 22.91 9.30
CA SER A 496 2.69 23.86 8.18
C SER A 496 1.53 24.85 8.17
N ASP A 497 0.33 24.45 8.58
CA ASP A 497 -0.80 25.38 8.69
C ASP A 497 -0.58 26.43 9.79
N LEU A 498 0.25 26.13 10.81
CA LEU A 498 0.53 27.03 11.92
C LEU A 498 1.73 27.95 11.68
N ILE A 499 2.80 27.44 11.06
CA ILE A 499 4.07 28.19 10.90
C ILE A 499 4.46 28.43 9.44
N GLY A 500 3.71 27.90 8.47
CA GLY A 500 4.03 27.92 7.05
C GLY A 500 4.90 26.74 6.61
N LYS A 501 4.72 26.31 5.35
CA LYS A 501 5.45 25.18 4.75
C LYS A 501 6.96 25.38 4.76
N GLU A 502 7.43 26.56 4.36
CA GLU A 502 8.87 26.88 4.32
C GLU A 502 9.53 26.78 5.70
N ASN A 503 8.89 27.32 6.74
CA ASN A 503 9.40 27.24 8.11
C ASN A 503 9.35 25.81 8.66
N THR A 504 8.32 25.04 8.30
CA THR A 504 8.23 23.63 8.68
C THR A 504 9.35 22.81 8.03
N VAL A 505 9.56 22.93 6.72
CA VAL A 505 10.65 22.26 6.02
C VAL A 505 12.00 22.70 6.59
N LYS A 506 12.19 24.00 6.81
CA LYS A 506 13.42 24.54 7.42
C LYS A 506 13.68 23.95 8.81
N LEU A 507 12.67 23.87 9.67
CA LEU A 507 12.78 23.27 10.99
C LEU A 507 13.26 21.82 10.90
N LEU A 508 12.70 21.03 9.98
CA LEU A 508 13.10 19.64 9.80
C LEU A 508 14.52 19.54 9.26
N GLU A 509 14.88 20.31 8.22
CA GLU A 509 16.20 20.23 7.60
C GLU A 509 17.32 20.79 8.48
N ASP A 510 17.07 21.83 9.28
CA ASP A 510 18.04 22.38 10.24
C ASP A 510 18.39 21.36 11.34
N ASN A 511 17.47 20.45 11.68
CA ASN A 511 17.66 19.46 12.76
C ASN A 511 18.08 18.07 12.26
N PHE A 512 17.67 17.67 11.06
CA PHE A 512 17.85 16.29 10.57
C PHE A 512 18.60 16.20 9.23
N GLY A 513 18.92 17.33 8.61
CA GLY A 513 19.59 17.40 7.32
C GLY A 513 18.61 17.45 6.15
N LYS A 514 19.18 17.56 4.94
CA LYS A 514 18.42 17.72 3.68
C LYS A 514 17.39 16.60 3.51
N ILE A 515 16.22 16.95 2.99
CA ILE A 515 15.15 16.02 2.61
C ILE A 515 14.97 16.10 1.09
N THR A 516 15.32 15.05 0.38
CA THR A 516 15.05 14.76 -1.03
C THR A 516 14.64 13.28 -1.13
N PHE A 517 14.37 12.78 -2.33
CA PHE A 517 14.14 11.35 -2.53
C PHE A 517 15.42 10.51 -2.29
N TYR A 518 16.61 11.10 -2.42
CA TYR A 518 17.91 10.42 -2.23
C TYR A 518 18.57 10.69 -0.87
N ASP A 519 18.46 11.92 -0.37
CA ASP A 519 19.06 12.38 0.87
C ASP A 519 17.95 12.67 1.86
N TYR A 520 17.88 11.92 2.94
CA TYR A 520 16.89 12.14 4.00
C TYR A 520 17.41 11.56 5.31
N PRO A 521 16.77 11.89 6.44
CA PRO A 521 17.19 11.39 7.73
C PRO A 521 17.06 9.87 7.80
N ARG A 522 18.17 9.17 8.05
CA ARG A 522 18.22 7.70 8.09
C ARG A 522 18.25 7.18 9.52
N GLY A 523 17.75 5.96 9.69
CA GLY A 523 17.79 5.22 10.93
C GLY A 523 16.63 5.54 11.88
N THR A 524 16.31 4.55 12.70
CA THR A 524 15.19 4.56 13.65
C THR A 524 15.19 5.78 14.56
N GLU A 525 16.34 6.11 15.15
CA GLU A 525 16.45 7.23 16.09
C GLU A 525 16.13 8.57 15.42
N SER A 526 16.60 8.78 14.19
CA SER A 526 16.43 10.05 13.47
C SER A 526 14.96 10.29 13.11
N ILE A 527 14.30 9.27 12.54
CA ILE A 527 12.87 9.35 12.19
C ILE A 527 11.99 9.52 13.44
N PHE A 528 12.29 8.77 14.51
CA PHE A 528 11.55 8.91 15.76
C PHE A 528 11.72 10.30 16.40
N LYS A 529 12.95 10.84 16.42
CA LYS A 529 13.21 12.21 16.90
C LYS A 529 12.53 13.27 16.04
N MET A 530 12.47 13.09 14.72
CA MET A 530 11.75 14.00 13.84
C MET A 530 10.27 14.06 14.20
N ARG A 531 9.62 12.91 14.36
CA ARG A 531 8.21 12.88 14.75
C ARG A 531 7.97 13.53 16.11
N ASN A 532 8.84 13.28 17.08
CA ASN A 532 8.77 13.91 18.41
C ASN A 532 8.99 15.43 18.36
N LEU A 533 9.89 15.94 17.50
CA LEU A 533 10.07 17.38 17.30
C LEU A 533 8.77 18.01 16.81
N ILE A 534 8.13 17.43 15.80
CA ILE A 534 6.84 17.92 15.27
C ILE A 534 5.78 17.95 16.37
N ASN A 535 5.66 16.87 17.16
CA ASN A 535 4.73 16.80 18.28
C ASN A 535 5.00 17.88 19.34
N ASN A 536 6.26 18.11 19.70
CA ASN A 536 6.63 19.15 20.66
C ASN A 536 6.29 20.55 20.17
N GLU A 537 6.53 20.86 18.89
CA GLU A 537 6.16 22.14 18.30
C GLU A 537 4.64 22.33 18.26
N LEU A 538 3.90 21.30 17.83
CA LEU A 538 2.43 21.32 17.85
C LEU A 538 1.89 21.55 19.27
N TYR A 539 2.45 20.88 20.28
CA TYR A 539 2.09 21.09 21.67
C TYR A 539 2.36 22.53 22.12
N ASN A 540 3.52 23.08 21.81
CA ASN A 540 3.90 24.44 22.20
C ASN A 540 3.03 25.53 21.54
N LEU A 541 2.63 25.31 20.29
CA LEU A 541 1.81 26.24 19.52
C LEU A 541 0.33 26.20 19.90
N THR A 542 -0.18 25.04 20.32
CA THR A 542 -1.61 24.85 20.67
C THR A 542 -1.94 25.07 22.14
N LYS A 543 -0.92 25.22 23.00
CA LYS A 543 -1.09 25.54 24.43
C LYS A 543 -1.33 27.03 24.71
N LYS A 544 -1.11 27.90 23.71
CA LYS A 544 -1.44 29.33 23.75
C LYS A 544 -2.88 29.55 23.34
#